data_AF-A0A6P0NHA1-F1
#
_entry.id   AF-A0A6P0NHA1-F1
#
_cell.length_a   1.000
_cell.length_b   1.000
_cell.length_c   1.000
_cell.angle_alpha   90.00
_cell.angle_beta   90.00
_cell.angle_gamma   90.00
#
_symmetry.space_group_name_H-M   'P 1'
#
loop_
_entity.id
_entity.type
_entity.pdbx_description
1 polymer ?
#
loop_
_entity_poly.entity_id
_entity_poly.type
_entity_poly.pdbx_seq_one_letter_code
_entity_poly.pdbx_strand_id
1 'polypeptide(L)'
;SYHLSGNPKFLSLAKAGIDWIRNYGLDRENGGAFSYLKRESRESGPSVLKRTSQELAYALQGMAFYYYLTQDQELLPEIIQLKNFIFETYYDPKLEMMMWVPKQVKNENVTNNWLKQKKHLLSQLDQIYTYMLILAPILPEPYQSEWKQDLLKLSSTVINEFYSPEYNTFWMEINNIGEGKLPTDYGHSMKAFWMIYLTGKLFNNQRFIDFAQIGASRMLEEAYDVESGLWGKGISFDDNDKGVRDLDKKWWVYAELDQMAGTLSLEDSSYVEKYLKSTVNWWFKNMVDHTNHGVWNLLTWPTLEKQLPKQYHWKNGFHSHEHALVGYITSQANQGEQVKLYFARKKGKEKVNIKPYYYTGDIVEINRSPMPSITDSNLPSISNLNRVIVSFTGIK
;
A
#
# COMPACT_ATOMS: atom_id res chain seq x y z
N SER A 1 -10.18 8.09 -3.91
CA SER A 1 -11.14 9.22 -4.03
C SER A 1 -12.55 8.81 -4.46
N TYR A 2 -12.77 8.14 -5.60
CA TYR A 2 -14.12 7.67 -5.99
C TYR A 2 -14.76 6.82 -4.89
N HIS A 3 -14.01 5.87 -4.31
CA HIS A 3 -14.50 4.95 -3.29
C HIS A 3 -15.13 5.63 -2.06
N LEU A 4 -14.68 6.85 -1.71
CA LEU A 4 -15.21 7.62 -0.59
C LEU A 4 -16.30 8.62 -0.98
N SER A 5 -16.27 9.15 -2.21
CA SER A 5 -17.09 10.29 -2.63
C SER A 5 -18.21 9.96 -3.61
N GLY A 6 -18.09 8.84 -4.33
CA GLY A 6 -18.98 8.50 -5.44
C GLY A 6 -18.89 9.46 -6.64
N ASN A 7 -17.91 10.36 -6.67
CA ASN A 7 -17.79 11.34 -7.75
C ASN A 7 -17.22 10.69 -9.03
N PRO A 8 -18.00 10.58 -10.12
CA PRO A 8 -17.61 9.84 -11.33
C PRO A 8 -16.33 10.38 -11.98
N LYS A 9 -16.02 11.68 -11.83
CA LYS A 9 -14.79 12.28 -12.36
C LYS A 9 -13.53 11.55 -11.85
N PHE A 10 -13.52 11.13 -10.58
CA PHE A 10 -12.36 10.43 -10.01
C PHE A 10 -12.21 9.01 -10.54
N LEU A 11 -13.30 8.32 -10.84
CA LEU A 11 -13.23 6.98 -11.45
C LEU A 11 -12.75 7.08 -12.90
N SER A 12 -13.22 8.07 -13.64
CA SER A 12 -12.78 8.29 -15.01
C SER A 12 -11.32 8.74 -15.10
N LEU A 13 -10.83 9.57 -14.17
CA LEU A 13 -9.39 9.86 -14.03
C LEU A 13 -8.56 8.60 -13.75
N ALA A 14 -9.05 7.71 -12.87
CA ALA A 14 -8.38 6.43 -12.63
C ALA A 14 -8.34 5.57 -13.90
N LYS A 15 -9.45 5.51 -14.65
CA LYS A 15 -9.49 4.84 -15.95
C LYS A 15 -8.50 5.45 -16.94
N ALA A 16 -8.40 6.78 -17.03
CA ALA A 16 -7.46 7.45 -17.93
C ALA A 16 -6.00 7.08 -17.62
N GLY A 17 -5.63 7.05 -16.33
CA GLY A 17 -4.29 6.62 -15.90
C GLY A 17 -4.01 5.15 -16.22
N ILE A 18 -5.01 4.27 -16.07
CA ILE A 18 -4.90 2.86 -16.42
C ILE A 18 -4.78 2.67 -17.92
N ASP A 19 -5.63 3.32 -18.71
CA ASP A 19 -5.56 3.27 -20.18
C ASP A 19 -4.17 3.75 -20.66
N TRP A 20 -3.58 4.76 -20.01
CA TRP A 20 -2.21 5.17 -20.26
C TRP A 20 -1.18 4.08 -19.92
N ILE A 21 -1.28 3.45 -18.75
CA ILE A 21 -0.39 2.33 -18.36
C ILE A 21 -0.51 1.17 -19.37
N ARG A 22 -1.73 0.80 -19.77
CA ARG A 22 -1.98 -0.32 -20.70
C ARG A 22 -1.40 -0.08 -22.08
N ASN A 23 -1.41 1.17 -22.53
CA ASN A 23 -0.93 1.59 -23.85
C ASN A 23 0.57 1.87 -23.90
N TYR A 24 1.17 2.36 -22.80
CA TYR A 24 2.54 2.88 -22.81
C TYR A 24 3.44 2.35 -21.69
N GLY A 25 2.86 1.92 -20.57
CA GLY A 25 3.59 1.48 -19.38
C GLY A 25 3.93 -0.01 -19.39
N LEU A 26 3.09 -0.86 -19.98
CA LEU A 26 3.32 -2.30 -20.05
C LEU A 26 4.30 -2.66 -21.18
N ASP A 27 5.32 -3.45 -20.87
CA ASP A 27 6.27 -3.95 -21.85
C ASP A 27 5.73 -5.23 -22.48
N ARG A 28 5.04 -5.09 -23.61
CA ARG A 28 4.40 -6.20 -24.32
C ARG A 28 5.40 -7.12 -25.03
N GLU A 29 6.61 -6.65 -25.27
CA GLU A 29 7.65 -7.41 -25.97
C GLU A 29 8.43 -8.31 -25.02
N ASN A 30 8.88 -7.76 -23.88
CA ASN A 30 9.75 -8.48 -22.95
C ASN A 30 9.05 -8.85 -21.62
N GLY A 31 7.80 -8.43 -21.43
CA GLY A 31 7.05 -8.61 -20.20
C GLY A 31 7.35 -7.57 -19.12
N GLY A 32 6.45 -7.47 -18.15
CA GLY A 32 6.54 -6.50 -17.07
C GLY A 32 6.01 -5.11 -17.43
N ALA A 33 6.52 -4.10 -16.74
CA ALA A 33 6.21 -2.70 -16.96
C ALA A 33 7.50 -1.87 -16.98
N PHE A 34 7.51 -0.77 -17.72
CA PHE A 34 8.59 0.19 -17.71
C PHE A 34 8.54 1.06 -16.45
N SER A 35 9.69 1.32 -15.83
CA SER A 35 9.79 2.19 -14.65
C SER A 35 9.67 3.67 -15.01
N TYR A 36 10.06 4.06 -16.22
CA TYR A 36 9.91 5.43 -16.72
C TYR A 36 9.68 5.50 -18.22
N LEU A 37 9.10 6.62 -18.65
CA LEU A 37 9.02 7.06 -20.04
C LEU A 37 9.71 8.42 -20.14
N LYS A 38 10.70 8.55 -21.01
CA LYS A 38 11.33 9.84 -21.28
C LYS A 38 10.35 10.74 -22.04
N ARG A 39 10.07 11.94 -21.51
CA ARG A 39 9.06 12.85 -22.06
C ARG A 39 9.35 13.24 -23.52
N GLU A 40 10.60 13.54 -23.84
CA GLU A 40 11.02 14.07 -25.15
C GLU A 40 11.08 12.97 -26.22
N SER A 41 11.80 11.89 -25.95
CA SER A 41 12.00 10.80 -26.92
C SER A 41 10.88 9.76 -26.93
N ARG A 42 9.99 9.78 -25.93
CA ARG A 42 9.02 8.69 -25.65
C ARG A 42 9.68 7.31 -25.55
N GLU A 43 10.94 7.28 -25.16
CA GLU A 43 11.68 6.05 -24.93
C GLU A 43 11.32 5.51 -23.54
N SER A 44 10.83 4.28 -23.50
CA SER A 44 10.51 3.59 -22.26
C SER A 44 11.73 2.86 -21.71
N GLY A 45 11.86 2.80 -20.39
CA GLY A 45 12.97 2.10 -19.75
C GLY A 45 12.74 1.83 -18.26
N PRO A 46 13.73 1.21 -17.60
CA PRO A 46 14.93 0.62 -18.20
C PRO A 46 14.63 -0.78 -18.81
N SER A 47 15.66 -1.46 -19.32
CA SER A 47 15.54 -2.87 -19.76
C SER A 47 15.19 -3.80 -18.59
N VAL A 48 14.64 -4.98 -18.90
CA VAL A 48 14.12 -5.95 -17.88
C VAL A 48 15.09 -6.20 -16.73
N LEU A 49 16.38 -6.40 -17.01
CA LEU A 49 17.40 -6.70 -15.99
C LEU A 49 17.69 -5.57 -15.01
N LYS A 50 17.16 -4.37 -15.27
CA LYS A 50 17.35 -3.16 -14.45
C LYS A 50 16.05 -2.69 -13.79
N ARG A 51 14.99 -3.49 -13.87
CA ARG A 51 13.71 -3.23 -13.20
C ARG A 51 13.70 -3.95 -11.87
N THR A 52 13.06 -3.35 -10.88
CA THR A 52 12.92 -3.96 -9.56
C THR A 52 11.55 -4.62 -9.43
N SER A 53 11.46 -5.69 -8.63
CA SER A 53 10.16 -6.33 -8.32
C SER A 53 9.21 -5.36 -7.64
N GLN A 54 9.73 -4.40 -6.85
CA GLN A 54 8.96 -3.31 -6.26
C GLN A 54 8.29 -2.42 -7.32
N GLU A 55 9.05 -1.89 -8.28
CA GLU A 55 8.49 -1.00 -9.32
C GLU A 55 7.36 -1.69 -10.09
N LEU A 56 7.54 -2.98 -10.39
CA LEU A 56 6.51 -3.78 -11.05
C LEU A 56 5.27 -4.00 -10.16
N ALA A 57 5.44 -4.17 -8.85
CA ALA A 57 4.33 -4.23 -7.91
C ALA A 57 3.51 -2.93 -7.90
N TYR A 58 4.17 -1.77 -7.94
CA TYR A 58 3.47 -0.48 -7.97
C TYR A 58 2.80 -0.19 -9.31
N ALA A 59 3.27 -0.78 -10.42
CA ALA A 59 2.54 -0.73 -11.69
C ALA A 59 1.17 -1.42 -11.59
N LEU A 60 1.02 -2.44 -10.72
CA LEU A 60 -0.24 -3.12 -10.46
C LEU A 60 -1.19 -2.33 -9.55
N GLN A 61 -0.70 -1.40 -8.72
CA GLN A 61 -1.51 -0.72 -7.68
C GLN A 61 -2.80 -0.09 -8.23
N GLY A 62 -2.68 0.73 -9.27
CA GLY A 62 -3.83 1.43 -9.86
C GLY A 62 -4.80 0.46 -10.55
N MET A 63 -4.26 -0.52 -11.28
CA MET A 63 -5.04 -1.55 -11.97
C MET A 63 -5.82 -2.41 -10.96
N ALA A 64 -5.17 -2.82 -9.87
CA ALA A 64 -5.76 -3.61 -8.81
C ALA A 64 -6.90 -2.87 -8.11
N PHE A 65 -6.68 -1.61 -7.72
CA PHE A 65 -7.72 -0.83 -7.06
C PHE A 65 -8.93 -0.56 -7.98
N TYR A 66 -8.68 -0.32 -9.27
CA TYR A 66 -9.76 -0.15 -10.24
C TYR A 66 -10.52 -1.46 -10.49
N TYR A 67 -9.83 -2.60 -10.59
CA TYR A 67 -10.48 -3.91 -10.67
C TYR A 67 -11.30 -4.19 -9.40
N TYR A 68 -10.78 -3.87 -8.21
CA TYR A 68 -11.53 -3.97 -6.96
C TYR A 68 -12.86 -3.19 -7.01
N LEU A 69 -12.86 -1.96 -7.56
CA LEU A 69 -14.06 -1.13 -7.69
C LEU A 69 -15.01 -1.59 -8.81
N THR A 70 -14.47 -2.15 -9.90
CA THR A 70 -15.22 -2.36 -11.16
C THR A 70 -15.47 -3.80 -11.57
N GLN A 71 -14.58 -4.71 -11.16
CA GLN A 71 -14.47 -6.07 -11.67
C GLN A 71 -14.41 -6.09 -13.21
N ASP A 72 -13.68 -5.14 -13.78
CA ASP A 72 -13.47 -5.06 -15.22
C ASP A 72 -12.68 -6.28 -15.72
N GLN A 73 -13.39 -7.19 -16.40
CA GLN A 73 -12.82 -8.44 -16.89
C GLN A 73 -11.81 -8.22 -18.02
N GLU A 74 -11.79 -7.05 -18.67
CA GLU A 74 -10.78 -6.72 -19.68
C GLU A 74 -9.42 -6.39 -19.05
N LEU A 75 -9.41 -6.00 -17.77
CA LEU A 75 -8.21 -5.62 -17.03
C LEU A 75 -7.55 -6.81 -16.33
N LEU A 76 -8.34 -7.80 -15.93
CA LEU A 76 -7.86 -8.95 -15.17
C LEU A 76 -6.71 -9.72 -15.86
N PRO A 77 -6.78 -10.05 -17.17
CA PRO A 77 -5.70 -10.80 -17.82
C PRO A 77 -4.34 -10.11 -17.73
N GLU A 78 -4.30 -8.78 -17.81
CA GLU A 78 -3.06 -8.01 -17.72
C GLU A 78 -2.52 -7.97 -16.28
N ILE A 79 -3.40 -7.88 -15.28
CA ILE A 79 -3.03 -8.01 -13.86
C ILE A 79 -2.39 -9.37 -13.60
N ILE A 80 -3.03 -10.46 -14.08
CA ILE A 80 -2.51 -11.82 -13.93
C ILE A 80 -1.17 -11.97 -14.66
N GLN A 81 -1.07 -11.48 -15.90
CA GLN A 81 0.16 -11.57 -16.69
C GLN A 81 1.33 -10.86 -16.00
N LEU A 82 1.12 -9.66 -15.47
CA LEU A 82 2.16 -8.92 -14.78
C LEU A 82 2.56 -9.58 -13.45
N LYS A 83 1.60 -10.09 -12.67
CA LYS A 83 1.90 -10.90 -11.49
C LYS A 83 2.74 -12.13 -11.86
N ASN A 84 2.33 -12.89 -12.87
CA ASN A 84 3.05 -14.09 -13.30
C ASN A 84 4.47 -13.76 -13.75
N PHE A 85 4.64 -12.71 -14.53
CA PHE A 85 5.97 -12.22 -14.92
C PHE A 85 6.85 -11.91 -13.71
N ILE A 86 6.31 -11.23 -12.69
CA ILE A 86 7.05 -10.93 -11.46
C ILE A 86 7.48 -12.24 -10.76
N PHE A 87 6.55 -13.17 -10.56
CA PHE A 87 6.88 -14.43 -9.88
C PHE A 87 7.86 -15.29 -10.69
N GLU A 88 7.67 -15.43 -12.00
CA GLU A 88 8.58 -16.20 -12.85
C GLU A 88 9.99 -15.60 -12.89
N THR A 89 10.09 -14.27 -12.94
CA THR A 89 11.36 -13.56 -13.14
C THR A 89 12.13 -13.30 -11.84
N TYR A 90 11.43 -13.05 -10.73
CA TYR A 90 12.05 -12.56 -9.48
C TYR A 90 11.99 -13.58 -8.35
N TYR A 91 11.08 -14.56 -8.37
CA TYR A 91 11.03 -15.58 -7.32
C TYR A 91 12.15 -16.61 -7.51
N ASP A 92 13.02 -16.73 -6.51
CA ASP A 92 14.05 -17.75 -6.43
C ASP A 92 13.53 -18.96 -5.62
N PRO A 93 13.27 -20.11 -6.26
CA PRO A 93 12.76 -21.29 -5.56
C PRO A 93 13.77 -21.94 -4.60
N LYS A 94 15.09 -21.68 -4.75
CA LYS A 94 16.10 -22.22 -3.83
C LYS A 94 16.16 -21.44 -2.53
N LEU A 95 15.95 -20.13 -2.61
CA LEU A 95 15.92 -19.22 -1.46
C LEU A 95 14.51 -19.06 -0.88
N GLU A 96 13.52 -19.60 -1.58
CA GLU A 96 12.10 -19.44 -1.31
C GLU A 96 11.61 -18.00 -1.12
N MET A 97 12.15 -17.06 -1.92
CA MET A 97 11.84 -15.63 -1.78
C MET A 97 11.89 -14.86 -3.09
N MET A 98 11.25 -13.69 -3.09
CA MET A 98 11.38 -12.70 -4.16
C MET A 98 12.72 -11.98 -4.08
N MET A 99 13.38 -11.85 -5.23
CA MET A 99 14.61 -11.08 -5.40
C MET A 99 14.30 -9.64 -5.82
N TRP A 100 15.22 -8.73 -5.52
CA TRP A 100 15.08 -7.31 -5.82
C TRP A 100 15.07 -6.98 -7.32
N VAL A 101 16.04 -7.50 -8.06
CA VAL A 101 16.14 -7.50 -9.53
C VAL A 101 15.94 -8.94 -10.05
N PRO A 102 15.78 -9.19 -11.37
CA PRO A 102 15.56 -10.55 -11.87
C PRO A 102 16.56 -11.57 -11.31
N LYS A 103 16.09 -12.77 -10.98
CA LYS A 103 16.87 -13.78 -10.24
C LYS A 103 18.15 -14.22 -10.95
N GLN A 104 18.22 -14.04 -12.27
CA GLN A 104 19.42 -14.32 -13.08
C GLN A 104 20.51 -13.24 -12.99
N VAL A 105 20.22 -12.05 -12.47
CA VAL A 105 21.21 -10.96 -12.37
C VAL A 105 22.26 -11.34 -11.33
N LYS A 106 23.52 -11.43 -11.76
CA LYS A 106 24.66 -11.58 -10.86
C LYS A 106 25.25 -10.23 -10.53
N ASN A 107 25.73 -10.07 -9.29
CA ASN A 107 26.32 -8.81 -8.82
C ASN A 107 27.68 -8.46 -9.45
N GLU A 108 28.30 -9.41 -10.13
CA GLU A 108 29.53 -9.22 -10.89
C GLU A 108 29.35 -8.07 -11.91
N ASN A 109 30.19 -7.04 -11.82
CA ASN A 109 30.20 -5.88 -12.71
C ASN A 109 28.99 -4.93 -12.63
N VAL A 110 28.08 -5.09 -11.66
CA VAL A 110 26.99 -4.13 -11.41
C VAL A 110 27.51 -2.98 -10.52
N THR A 111 27.78 -1.83 -11.14
CA THR A 111 28.30 -0.64 -10.45
C THR A 111 27.22 0.13 -9.68
N ASN A 112 25.99 0.17 -10.21
CA ASN A 112 24.87 0.81 -9.52
C ASN A 112 24.36 -0.11 -8.40
N ASN A 113 24.57 0.29 -7.14
CA ASN A 113 24.13 -0.48 -5.96
C ASN A 113 22.62 -0.74 -5.93
N TRP A 114 21.80 0.15 -6.50
CA TRP A 114 20.35 -0.05 -6.63
C TRP A 114 20.00 -1.24 -7.53
N LEU A 115 20.86 -1.58 -8.49
CA LEU A 115 20.62 -2.65 -9.46
C LEU A 115 21.31 -3.97 -9.08
N LYS A 116 21.96 -4.02 -7.91
CA LYS A 116 22.51 -5.27 -7.39
C LYS A 116 21.38 -6.18 -6.95
N GLN A 117 21.55 -7.47 -7.21
CA GLN A 117 20.72 -8.52 -6.66
C GLN A 117 20.83 -8.54 -5.13
N LYS A 118 19.66 -8.42 -4.50
CA LYS A 118 19.48 -8.29 -3.06
C LYS A 118 18.26 -9.08 -2.61
N LYS A 119 18.32 -9.54 -1.36
CA LYS A 119 17.21 -10.03 -0.56
C LYS A 119 16.68 -8.82 0.21
N HIS A 120 15.63 -8.21 -0.34
CA HIS A 120 15.19 -6.87 0.06
C HIS A 120 13.71 -6.90 0.44
N LEU A 121 13.33 -6.46 1.64
CA LEU A 121 11.98 -6.56 2.23
C LEU A 121 10.85 -6.17 1.26
N LEU A 122 11.05 -5.09 0.51
CA LEU A 122 10.08 -4.55 -0.44
C LEU A 122 9.80 -5.46 -1.65
N SER A 123 10.66 -6.45 -1.92
CA SER A 123 10.45 -7.43 -3.00
C SER A 123 9.28 -8.38 -2.68
N GLN A 124 8.94 -8.51 -1.40
CA GLN A 124 7.93 -9.36 -0.81
C GLN A 124 6.76 -8.48 -0.37
N LEU A 125 7.06 -7.48 0.47
CA LEU A 125 6.06 -6.64 1.12
C LEU A 125 5.19 -5.88 0.12
N ASP A 126 5.80 -5.27 -0.89
CA ASP A 126 5.01 -4.49 -1.86
C ASP A 126 4.18 -5.39 -2.77
N GLN A 127 4.52 -6.67 -2.97
CA GLN A 127 3.62 -7.60 -3.67
C GLN A 127 2.33 -7.82 -2.89
N ILE A 128 2.45 -8.03 -1.58
CA ILE A 128 1.32 -8.19 -0.66
C ILE A 128 0.46 -6.93 -0.69
N TYR A 129 1.09 -5.78 -0.46
CA TYR A 129 0.44 -4.51 -0.24
C TYR A 129 -0.26 -3.98 -1.49
N THR A 130 0.41 -3.95 -2.64
CA THR A 130 -0.06 -3.13 -3.75
C THR A 130 -1.20 -3.76 -4.56
N TYR A 131 -1.28 -5.09 -4.61
CA TYR A 131 -2.31 -5.76 -5.41
C TYR A 131 -2.81 -7.08 -4.84
N MET A 132 -1.98 -7.89 -4.19
CA MET A 132 -2.40 -9.24 -3.83
C MET A 132 -3.48 -9.24 -2.75
N LEU A 133 -3.27 -8.48 -1.66
CA LEU A 133 -4.16 -8.52 -0.50
C LEU A 133 -5.57 -7.99 -0.82
N ILE A 134 -5.68 -6.98 -1.69
CA ILE A 134 -6.98 -6.42 -2.10
C ILE A 134 -7.70 -7.34 -3.11
N LEU A 135 -6.95 -8.04 -3.98
CA LEU A 135 -7.53 -8.82 -5.07
C LEU A 135 -7.78 -10.28 -4.73
N ALA A 136 -6.90 -10.96 -4.00
CA ALA A 136 -7.01 -12.40 -3.72
C ALA A 136 -8.41 -12.85 -3.23
N PRO A 137 -9.12 -12.09 -2.37
CA PRO A 137 -10.47 -12.47 -1.91
C PRO A 137 -11.55 -12.40 -2.99
N ILE A 138 -11.32 -11.66 -4.09
CA ILE A 138 -12.33 -11.34 -5.09
C ILE A 138 -12.03 -11.91 -6.49
N LEU A 139 -10.88 -12.57 -6.66
CA LEU A 139 -10.50 -13.24 -7.90
C LEU A 139 -11.34 -14.49 -8.16
N PRO A 140 -11.53 -14.89 -9.43
CA PRO A 140 -12.07 -16.20 -9.76
C PRO A 140 -11.01 -17.29 -9.54
N GLU A 141 -11.46 -18.53 -9.37
CA GLU A 141 -10.57 -19.70 -9.39
C GLU A 141 -10.02 -19.95 -10.82
N PRO A 142 -8.78 -20.48 -10.96
CA PRO A 142 -7.88 -20.94 -9.89
C PRO A 142 -7.05 -19.83 -9.22
N TYR A 143 -7.09 -18.60 -9.76
CA TYR A 143 -6.21 -17.52 -9.31
C TYR A 143 -6.43 -17.13 -7.85
N GLN A 144 -7.67 -17.22 -7.37
CA GLN A 144 -7.98 -16.97 -5.97
C GLN A 144 -7.17 -17.87 -5.04
N SER A 145 -7.20 -19.19 -5.24
CA SER A 145 -6.48 -20.13 -4.40
C SER A 145 -4.95 -19.96 -4.51
N GLU A 146 -4.44 -19.75 -5.72
CA GLU A 146 -3.00 -19.53 -5.97
C GLU A 146 -2.49 -18.27 -5.26
N TRP A 147 -3.16 -17.13 -5.46
CA TRP A 147 -2.74 -15.86 -4.88
C TRP A 147 -2.85 -15.86 -3.36
N LYS A 148 -3.82 -16.59 -2.83
CA LYS A 148 -3.96 -16.81 -1.39
C LYS A 148 -2.77 -17.58 -0.82
N GLN A 149 -2.30 -18.63 -1.50
CA GLN A 149 -1.11 -19.37 -1.07
C GLN A 149 0.15 -18.49 -1.15
N ASP A 150 0.30 -17.72 -2.22
CA ASP A 150 1.42 -16.79 -2.37
C ASP A 150 1.43 -15.71 -1.28
N LEU A 151 0.27 -15.18 -0.85
CA LEU A 151 0.15 -14.24 0.27
C LEU A 151 0.70 -14.83 1.58
N LEU A 152 0.30 -16.07 1.90
CA LEU A 152 0.79 -16.77 3.09
C LEU A 152 2.30 -16.99 3.04
N LYS A 153 2.81 -17.34 1.85
CA LYS A 153 4.24 -17.56 1.62
C LYS A 153 5.05 -16.30 1.81
N LEU A 154 4.69 -15.23 1.10
CA LEU A 154 5.38 -13.94 1.18
C LEU A 154 5.34 -13.38 2.61
N SER A 155 4.19 -13.47 3.29
CA SER A 155 4.07 -13.04 4.69
C SER A 155 4.95 -13.86 5.62
N SER A 156 5.03 -15.18 5.42
CA SER A 156 5.95 -16.04 6.17
C SER A 156 7.40 -15.65 5.94
N THR A 157 7.79 -15.35 4.70
CA THR A 157 9.14 -14.87 4.37
C THR A 157 9.43 -13.54 5.07
N VAL A 158 8.50 -12.58 5.06
CA VAL A 158 8.67 -11.30 5.76
C VAL A 158 8.90 -11.53 7.27
N ILE A 159 8.11 -12.40 7.90
CA ILE A 159 8.26 -12.73 9.33
C ILE A 159 9.60 -13.43 9.60
N ASN A 160 9.93 -14.49 8.85
CA ASN A 160 11.02 -15.39 9.20
C ASN A 160 12.41 -14.82 8.82
N GLU A 161 12.50 -14.06 7.73
CA GLU A 161 13.78 -13.64 7.17
C GLU A 161 14.11 -12.19 7.50
N PHE A 162 13.11 -11.31 7.59
CA PHE A 162 13.33 -9.88 7.71
C PHE A 162 13.07 -9.33 9.11
N TYR A 163 12.29 -10.00 9.96
CA TYR A 163 12.00 -9.49 11.29
C TYR A 163 13.23 -9.54 12.21
N SER A 164 13.44 -8.48 12.98
CA SER A 164 14.46 -8.37 14.00
C SER A 164 13.80 -8.33 15.38
N PRO A 165 13.85 -9.44 16.16
CA PRO A 165 13.28 -9.47 17.51
C PRO A 165 13.91 -8.47 18.47
N GLU A 166 15.21 -8.18 18.30
CA GLU A 166 15.98 -7.23 19.12
C GLU A 166 15.40 -5.82 19.05
N TYR A 167 15.11 -5.36 17.83
CA TYR A 167 14.63 -3.99 17.58
C TYR A 167 13.11 -3.90 17.40
N ASN A 168 12.40 -5.04 17.40
CA ASN A 168 10.98 -5.13 17.06
C ASN A 168 10.64 -4.45 15.71
N THR A 169 11.57 -4.48 14.76
CA THR A 169 11.50 -3.85 13.42
C THR A 169 11.92 -4.85 12.36
N PHE A 170 11.89 -4.45 11.08
CA PHE A 170 12.33 -5.30 9.97
C PHE A 170 13.63 -4.80 9.35
N TRP A 171 14.49 -5.70 8.89
CA TRP A 171 15.63 -5.35 8.06
C TRP A 171 15.18 -4.97 6.65
N MET A 172 15.72 -3.89 6.09
CA MET A 172 15.44 -3.55 4.69
C MET A 172 16.11 -4.55 3.73
N GLU A 173 17.37 -4.88 4.02
CA GLU A 173 18.20 -5.79 3.24
C GLU A 173 18.92 -6.76 4.18
N ILE A 174 18.87 -8.06 3.88
CA ILE A 174 19.45 -9.10 4.75
C ILE A 174 20.73 -9.72 4.19
N ASN A 175 21.24 -9.22 3.05
CA ASN A 175 22.46 -9.74 2.45
C ASN A 175 23.70 -9.57 3.33
N ASN A 176 23.75 -8.52 4.16
CA ASN A 176 24.89 -8.19 5.01
C ASN A 176 24.42 -7.46 6.27
N ILE A 177 23.74 -8.14 7.19
CA ILE A 177 23.46 -7.59 8.53
C ILE A 177 24.78 -7.56 9.31
N GLY A 178 25.09 -6.46 10.00
CA GLY A 178 26.37 -6.29 10.72
C GLY A 178 26.41 -5.01 11.56
N GLU A 179 27.52 -4.80 12.27
CA GLU A 179 27.73 -3.67 13.19
C GLU A 179 27.51 -2.31 12.50
N GLY A 180 26.84 -1.39 13.21
CA GLY A 180 26.56 -0.03 12.72
C GLY A 180 25.39 0.08 11.73
N LYS A 181 24.58 -0.97 11.55
CA LYS A 181 23.35 -0.91 10.72
C LYS A 181 22.11 -0.88 11.58
N LEU A 182 21.26 0.10 11.35
CA LEU A 182 19.90 0.11 11.88
C LEU A 182 18.96 -0.67 10.97
N PRO A 183 17.94 -1.32 11.54
CA PRO A 183 16.78 -1.80 10.80
C PRO A 183 16.07 -0.67 10.04
N THR A 184 15.07 -1.04 9.24
CA THR A 184 14.29 -0.08 8.48
C THR A 184 13.51 0.88 9.37
N ASP A 185 13.00 1.96 8.76
CA ASP A 185 12.20 2.97 9.45
C ASP A 185 10.87 2.42 10.02
N TYR A 186 10.22 3.21 10.87
CA TYR A 186 8.97 2.79 11.51
C TYR A 186 7.83 2.59 10.51
N GLY A 187 7.83 3.31 9.38
CA GLY A 187 6.76 3.18 8.38
C GLY A 187 6.82 1.85 7.65
N HIS A 188 8.00 1.43 7.20
CA HIS A 188 8.16 0.13 6.55
C HIS A 188 7.86 -1.02 7.50
N SER A 189 8.31 -0.91 8.75
CA SER A 189 8.03 -1.93 9.76
C SER A 189 6.54 -1.98 10.11
N MET A 190 5.88 -0.82 10.23
CA MET A 190 4.45 -0.76 10.50
C MET A 190 3.63 -1.30 9.33
N LYS A 191 3.98 -0.96 8.10
CA LYS A 191 3.39 -1.55 6.89
C LYS A 191 3.54 -3.07 6.90
N ALA A 192 4.71 -3.60 7.25
CA ALA A 192 4.94 -5.04 7.35
C ALA A 192 4.00 -5.69 8.37
N PHE A 193 3.92 -5.15 9.59
CA PHE A 193 2.97 -5.65 10.59
C PHE A 193 1.53 -5.54 10.10
N TRP A 194 1.12 -4.43 9.51
CA TRP A 194 -0.24 -4.23 9.03
C TRP A 194 -0.62 -5.24 7.93
N MET A 195 0.27 -5.47 6.97
CA MET A 195 0.07 -6.47 5.91
C MET A 195 0.03 -7.91 6.43
N ILE A 196 0.87 -8.24 7.41
CA ILE A 196 0.84 -9.56 8.08
C ILE A 196 -0.46 -9.73 8.88
N TYR A 197 -0.89 -8.71 9.61
CA TYR A 197 -2.14 -8.71 10.38
C TYR A 197 -3.33 -8.95 9.46
N LEU A 198 -3.47 -8.15 8.40
CA LEU A 198 -4.58 -8.28 7.45
C LEU A 198 -4.55 -9.60 6.68
N THR A 199 -3.36 -10.12 6.34
CA THR A 199 -3.22 -11.47 5.80
C THR A 199 -3.71 -12.49 6.83
N GLY A 200 -3.28 -12.37 8.09
CA GLY A 200 -3.75 -13.21 9.19
C GLY A 200 -5.28 -13.22 9.31
N LYS A 201 -5.93 -12.05 9.27
CA LYS A 201 -7.40 -11.91 9.28
C LYS A 201 -8.05 -12.56 8.06
N LEU A 202 -7.48 -12.42 6.87
CA LEU A 202 -8.01 -13.04 5.65
C LEU A 202 -8.02 -14.58 5.73
N PHE A 203 -7.07 -15.17 6.45
CA PHE A 203 -6.89 -16.63 6.55
C PHE A 203 -7.32 -17.23 7.90
N ASN A 204 -7.80 -16.42 8.84
CA ASN A 204 -7.97 -16.82 10.25
C ASN A 204 -6.68 -17.45 10.84
N ASN A 205 -5.51 -16.94 10.43
CA ASN A 205 -4.22 -17.42 10.89
C ASN A 205 -3.83 -16.67 12.17
N GLN A 206 -4.18 -17.25 13.33
CA GLN A 206 -3.97 -16.62 14.63
C GLN A 206 -2.49 -16.30 14.90
N ARG A 207 -1.56 -17.13 14.43
CA ARG A 207 -0.12 -16.88 14.59
C ARG A 207 0.30 -15.56 13.92
N PHE A 208 -0.23 -15.27 12.73
CA PHE A 208 0.07 -14.01 12.03
C PHE A 208 -0.60 -12.82 12.72
N ILE A 209 -1.86 -12.99 13.14
CA ILE A 209 -2.62 -11.97 13.86
C ILE A 209 -1.88 -11.57 15.14
N ASP A 210 -1.54 -12.55 15.99
CA ASP A 210 -0.86 -12.32 17.28
C ASP A 210 0.52 -11.68 17.08
N PHE A 211 1.33 -12.24 16.16
CA PHE A 211 2.66 -11.71 15.86
C PHE A 211 2.58 -10.24 15.45
N ALA A 212 1.70 -9.91 14.51
CA ALA A 212 1.60 -8.56 13.99
C ALA A 212 0.97 -7.59 14.99
N GLN A 213 -0.06 -8.01 15.73
CA GLN A 213 -0.72 -7.18 16.73
C GLN A 213 0.25 -6.83 17.86
N ILE A 214 0.96 -7.82 18.42
CA ILE A 214 1.94 -7.59 19.51
C ILE A 214 3.08 -6.71 19.01
N GLY A 215 3.65 -7.01 17.84
CA GLY A 215 4.75 -6.25 17.26
C GLY A 215 4.37 -4.80 16.94
N ALA A 216 3.22 -4.59 16.31
CA ALA A 216 2.71 -3.25 16.00
C ALA A 216 2.39 -2.45 17.27
N SER A 217 1.79 -3.07 18.29
CA SER A 217 1.47 -2.38 19.56
C SER A 217 2.73 -1.81 20.21
N ARG A 218 3.79 -2.64 20.31
CA ARG A 218 5.10 -2.22 20.84
C ARG A 218 5.75 -1.14 19.98
N MET A 219 5.61 -1.24 18.66
CA MET A 219 6.16 -0.25 17.74
C MET A 219 5.43 1.09 17.82
N LEU A 220 4.11 1.09 17.97
CA LEU A 220 3.34 2.31 18.19
C LEU A 220 3.80 3.00 19.48
N GLU A 221 4.05 2.25 20.55
CA GLU A 221 4.59 2.81 21.79
C GLU A 221 5.98 3.44 21.60
N GLU A 222 6.87 2.76 20.89
CA GLU A 222 8.23 3.26 20.58
C GLU A 222 8.18 4.53 19.69
N ALA A 223 7.34 4.51 18.65
CA ALA A 223 7.20 5.58 17.69
C ALA A 223 6.43 6.80 18.25
N TYR A 224 5.62 6.62 19.29
CA TYR A 224 4.86 7.70 19.91
C TYR A 224 5.74 8.52 20.86
N ASP A 225 5.95 9.78 20.52
CA ASP A 225 6.57 10.73 21.44
C ASP A 225 5.52 11.29 22.40
N VAL A 226 5.54 10.85 23.65
CA VAL A 226 4.54 11.22 24.68
C VAL A 226 4.52 12.71 25.00
N GLU A 227 5.63 13.42 24.82
CA GLU A 227 5.70 14.86 25.10
C GLU A 227 4.97 15.68 24.03
N SER A 228 5.18 15.35 22.75
CA SER A 228 4.47 16.02 21.66
C SER A 228 3.10 15.42 21.33
N GLY A 229 2.87 14.16 21.71
CA GLY A 229 1.71 13.38 21.33
C GLY A 229 1.69 12.98 19.84
N LEU A 230 2.86 12.83 19.21
CA LEU A 230 3.01 12.62 17.77
C LEU A 230 3.93 11.45 17.44
N TRP A 231 3.83 10.94 16.21
CA TRP A 231 4.75 9.93 15.69
C TRP A 231 6.15 10.48 15.37
N GLY A 232 7.18 9.70 15.66
CA GLY A 232 8.50 9.78 15.02
C GLY A 232 8.56 8.95 13.74
N LYS A 233 9.58 9.17 12.91
CA LYS A 233 9.75 8.46 11.63
C LYS A 233 10.62 7.20 11.71
N GLY A 234 11.46 7.07 12.72
CA GLY A 234 12.37 5.94 12.83
C GLY A 234 13.48 6.17 13.85
N ILE A 235 14.61 5.50 13.63
CA ILE A 235 15.84 5.66 14.39
C ILE A 235 16.90 6.22 13.44
N SER A 236 17.66 7.20 13.91
CA SER A 236 18.86 7.74 13.25
C SER A 236 20.07 7.55 14.17
N PHE A 237 21.27 7.84 13.66
CA PHE A 237 22.48 7.90 14.49
C PHE A 237 22.73 9.33 14.96
N ASP A 238 23.11 9.49 16.23
CA ASP A 238 23.69 10.73 16.73
C ASP A 238 25.20 10.83 16.39
N ASP A 239 25.84 11.94 16.79
CA ASP A 239 27.26 12.20 16.52
C ASP A 239 28.22 11.18 17.16
N ASN A 240 27.73 10.31 18.06
CA ASN A 240 28.51 9.26 18.72
C ASN A 240 28.13 7.85 18.20
N ASP A 241 27.51 7.76 17.01
CA ASP A 241 27.01 6.52 16.40
C ASP A 241 25.98 5.77 17.28
N LYS A 242 25.31 6.48 18.20
CA LYS A 242 24.25 5.90 19.01
C LYS A 242 22.90 6.08 18.31
N GLY A 243 22.12 5.01 18.27
CA GLY A 243 20.74 5.05 17.78
C GLY A 243 19.87 5.98 18.65
N VAL A 244 19.28 6.99 18.03
CA VAL A 244 18.34 7.95 18.65
C VAL A 244 17.05 8.03 17.84
N ARG A 245 15.93 8.34 18.49
CA ARG A 245 14.64 8.47 17.81
C ARG A 245 14.66 9.69 16.89
N ASP A 246 14.27 9.46 15.64
CA ASP A 246 14.10 10.49 14.64
C ASP A 246 12.65 10.99 14.69
N LEU A 247 12.46 12.19 15.25
CA LEU A 247 11.15 12.76 15.50
C LEU A 247 10.59 13.56 14.33
N ASP A 248 11.25 13.63 13.18
CA ASP A 248 10.68 14.30 12.02
C ASP A 248 9.42 13.60 11.49
N LYS A 249 8.60 14.35 10.76
CA LYS A 249 7.28 13.89 10.31
C LYS A 249 7.31 13.62 8.81
N LYS A 250 7.58 12.36 8.44
CA LYS A 250 7.57 11.90 7.04
C LYS A 250 6.18 11.40 6.65
N TRP A 251 5.61 11.97 5.59
CA TRP A 251 4.18 11.82 5.27
C TRP A 251 3.68 10.38 5.21
N TRP A 252 4.43 9.48 4.58
CA TRP A 252 3.98 8.12 4.39
C TRP A 252 4.21 7.27 5.65
N VAL A 253 5.29 7.50 6.39
CA VAL A 253 5.52 6.81 7.68
C VAL A 253 4.41 7.13 8.66
N TYR A 254 4.07 8.41 8.76
CA TYR A 254 3.02 8.89 9.63
C TYR A 254 1.65 8.30 9.25
N ALA A 255 1.35 8.21 7.94
CA ALA A 255 0.16 7.56 7.43
C ALA A 255 0.10 6.07 7.84
N GLU A 256 1.16 5.30 7.64
CA GLU A 256 1.19 3.85 7.98
C GLU A 256 0.95 3.61 9.48
N LEU A 257 1.51 4.48 10.34
CA LEU A 257 1.30 4.43 11.80
C LEU A 257 -0.16 4.71 12.16
N ASP A 258 -0.77 5.76 11.61
CA ASP A 258 -2.20 6.05 11.80
C ASP A 258 -3.09 4.92 11.26
N GLN A 259 -2.73 4.33 10.11
CA GLN A 259 -3.50 3.25 9.48
C GLN A 259 -3.48 1.96 10.30
N MET A 260 -2.34 1.60 10.89
CA MET A 260 -2.26 0.43 11.77
C MET A 260 -2.95 0.70 13.10
N ALA A 261 -2.75 1.86 13.73
CA ALA A 261 -3.46 2.22 14.97
C ALA A 261 -4.99 2.26 14.75
N GLY A 262 -5.45 2.81 13.61
CA GLY A 262 -6.85 2.76 13.19
C GLY A 262 -7.36 1.33 12.98
N THR A 263 -6.55 0.47 12.37
CA THR A 263 -6.92 -0.94 12.19
C THR A 263 -7.05 -1.69 13.52
N LEU A 264 -6.08 -1.53 14.43
CA LEU A 264 -6.15 -2.14 15.76
C LEU A 264 -7.30 -1.58 16.60
N SER A 265 -7.69 -0.32 16.37
CA SER A 265 -8.80 0.28 17.10
C SER A 265 -10.15 -0.41 16.88
N LEU A 266 -10.30 -1.16 15.78
CA LEU A 266 -11.50 -1.96 15.51
C LEU A 266 -11.68 -3.12 16.49
N GLU A 267 -10.58 -3.62 17.08
CA GLU A 267 -10.60 -4.68 18.09
C GLU A 267 -10.46 -4.10 19.51
N ASP A 268 -9.72 -3.01 19.66
CA ASP A 268 -9.55 -2.30 20.92
C ASP A 268 -9.64 -0.78 20.73
N SER A 269 -10.77 -0.19 21.09
CA SER A 269 -10.98 1.26 20.94
C SER A 269 -9.97 2.15 21.70
N SER A 270 -9.17 1.60 22.62
CA SER A 270 -8.17 2.37 23.39
C SER A 270 -7.13 3.07 22.50
N TYR A 271 -6.83 2.52 21.31
CA TYR A 271 -5.91 3.13 20.34
C TYR A 271 -6.39 4.50 19.85
N VAL A 272 -7.71 4.77 19.89
CA VAL A 272 -8.27 6.08 19.51
C VAL A 272 -7.81 7.17 20.47
N GLU A 273 -8.04 6.96 21.77
CA GLU A 273 -7.68 7.93 22.80
C GLU A 273 -6.17 7.95 23.06
N LYS A 274 -5.48 6.80 22.97
CA LYS A 274 -4.04 6.72 23.18
C LYS A 274 -3.23 7.44 22.09
N TYR A 275 -3.69 7.39 20.84
CA TYR A 275 -2.89 7.86 19.70
C TYR A 275 -3.67 8.74 18.71
N LEU A 276 -4.70 8.17 18.07
CA LEU A 276 -5.30 8.72 16.84
C LEU A 276 -5.89 10.12 17.03
N LYS A 277 -6.49 10.38 18.19
CA LYS A 277 -7.05 11.70 18.51
C LYS A 277 -6.02 12.81 18.42
N SER A 278 -4.78 12.57 18.82
CA SER A 278 -3.70 13.55 18.68
C SER A 278 -3.13 13.55 17.26
N THR A 279 -2.78 12.37 16.76
CA THR A 279 -1.96 12.24 15.54
C THR A 279 -2.71 12.66 14.29
N VAL A 280 -3.99 12.28 14.17
CA VAL A 280 -4.86 12.62 13.04
C VAL A 280 -5.20 14.10 13.03
N ASN A 281 -5.52 14.68 14.20
CA ASN A 281 -5.79 16.12 14.31
C ASN A 281 -4.56 16.95 13.92
N TRP A 282 -3.37 16.53 14.38
CA TRP A 282 -2.14 17.17 14.00
C TRP A 282 -1.84 17.04 12.50
N TRP A 283 -2.09 15.87 11.90
CA TRP A 283 -1.93 15.64 10.46
C TRP A 283 -2.77 16.63 9.64
N PHE A 284 -4.07 16.74 9.91
CA PHE A 284 -4.94 17.67 9.18
C PHE A 284 -4.55 19.12 9.36
N LYS A 285 -4.05 19.50 10.54
CA LYS A 285 -3.61 20.87 10.82
C LYS A 285 -2.30 21.22 10.14
N ASN A 286 -1.31 20.32 10.14
CA ASN A 286 0.09 20.66 9.83
C ASN A 286 0.63 19.99 8.57
N MET A 287 0.24 18.74 8.28
CA MET A 287 0.73 18.01 7.11
C MET A 287 -0.03 18.38 5.84
N VAL A 288 -1.31 18.70 5.94
CA VAL A 288 -2.12 19.17 4.81
C VAL A 288 -1.72 20.60 4.45
N ASP A 289 -1.38 20.83 3.19
CA ASP A 289 -1.16 22.17 2.65
C ASP A 289 -2.51 22.80 2.28
N HIS A 290 -3.05 23.62 3.18
CA HIS A 290 -4.33 24.31 2.97
C HIS A 290 -4.26 25.43 1.93
N THR A 291 -3.07 25.85 1.52
CA THR A 291 -2.88 26.92 0.52
C THR A 291 -2.77 26.36 -0.89
N ASN A 292 -1.89 25.38 -1.10
CA ASN A 292 -1.62 24.83 -2.43
C ASN A 292 -2.05 23.35 -2.58
N HIS A 293 -2.90 22.87 -1.65
CA HIS A 293 -3.45 21.52 -1.60
C HIS A 293 -2.41 20.38 -1.49
N GLY A 294 -2.88 19.18 -1.20
CA GLY A 294 -2.03 18.01 -0.99
C GLY A 294 -1.38 18.00 0.39
N VAL A 295 -0.33 17.20 0.53
CA VAL A 295 0.33 16.93 1.82
C VAL A 295 1.82 17.21 1.69
N TRP A 296 2.41 17.86 2.69
CA TRP A 296 3.86 18.06 2.78
C TRP A 296 4.59 16.73 2.81
N ASN A 297 5.85 16.72 2.37
CA ASN A 297 6.65 15.52 2.33
C ASN A 297 7.24 15.23 3.71
N LEU A 298 8.09 16.13 4.18
CA LEU A 298 8.76 16.00 5.45
C LEU A 298 8.63 17.32 6.20
N LEU A 299 8.24 17.25 7.47
CA LEU A 299 8.33 18.39 8.39
C LEU A 299 9.39 18.09 9.44
N THR A 300 10.35 19.01 9.60
CA THR A 300 11.41 18.90 10.61
C THR A 300 10.82 19.16 11.98
N TRP A 301 11.14 18.34 12.98
CA TRP A 301 10.66 18.55 14.35
C TRP A 301 11.73 19.22 15.23
N PRO A 302 11.41 20.23 16.07
CA PRO A 302 10.08 20.83 16.33
C PRO A 302 9.74 22.07 15.49
N THR A 303 10.62 22.49 14.57
CA THR A 303 10.48 23.76 13.83
C THR A 303 9.37 23.77 12.78
N LEU A 304 8.90 22.59 12.36
CA LEU A 304 7.94 22.36 11.29
C LEU A 304 8.41 22.91 9.93
N GLU A 305 9.73 22.97 9.72
CA GLU A 305 10.30 23.36 8.43
C GLU A 305 9.95 22.31 7.37
N LYS A 306 9.44 22.79 6.24
CA LYS A 306 8.98 21.97 5.11
C LYS A 306 10.18 21.55 4.27
N GLN A 307 10.43 20.26 4.22
CA GLN A 307 11.50 19.65 3.42
C GLN A 307 10.90 18.85 2.26
N LEU A 308 11.66 18.82 1.15
CA LEU A 308 11.39 18.03 -0.06
C LEU A 308 10.13 18.44 -0.85
N PRO A 309 10.06 18.16 -2.16
CA PRO A 309 8.91 18.51 -2.98
C PRO A 309 7.66 17.70 -2.62
N LYS A 310 6.47 18.30 -2.82
CA LYS A 310 5.17 17.62 -2.63
C LYS A 310 4.90 16.53 -3.68
N GLN A 311 5.65 16.46 -4.77
CA GLN A 311 5.50 15.44 -5.81
C GLN A 311 6.86 15.15 -6.45
N TYR A 312 7.22 13.87 -6.57
CA TYR A 312 8.38 13.39 -7.35
C TYR A 312 8.21 11.89 -7.59
N HIS A 313 9.20 11.21 -8.18
CA HIS A 313 9.09 9.79 -8.55
C HIS A 313 8.67 8.86 -7.39
N TRP A 314 9.04 9.18 -6.13
CA TRP A 314 8.68 8.39 -4.95
C TRP A 314 7.65 9.06 -4.03
N LYS A 315 7.06 10.19 -4.46
CA LYS A 315 5.92 10.81 -3.77
C LYS A 315 4.82 11.11 -4.75
N ASN A 316 3.72 10.42 -4.52
CA ASN A 316 2.44 10.69 -5.14
C ASN A 316 1.36 10.78 -4.04
N GLY A 317 0.09 10.84 -4.45
CA GLY A 317 -1.03 10.94 -3.52
C GLY A 317 -1.41 9.64 -2.81
N PHE A 318 -0.82 8.48 -3.15
CA PHE A 318 -1.28 7.15 -2.73
C PHE A 318 -1.42 7.02 -1.22
N HIS A 319 -0.33 7.11 -0.46
CA HIS A 319 -0.38 6.98 1.01
C HIS A 319 -1.33 7.98 1.67
N SER A 320 -1.41 9.22 1.18
CA SER A 320 -2.32 10.22 1.75
C SER A 320 -3.80 9.89 1.47
N HIS A 321 -4.11 9.33 0.30
CA HIS A 321 -5.48 8.90 -0.03
C HIS A 321 -5.86 7.62 0.69
N GLU A 322 -4.91 6.70 0.89
CA GLU A 322 -5.13 5.47 1.64
C GLU A 322 -5.29 5.77 3.14
N HIS A 323 -4.49 6.69 3.69
CA HIS A 323 -4.67 7.22 5.03
C HIS A 323 -6.09 7.77 5.22
N ALA A 324 -6.59 8.57 4.29
CA ALA A 324 -7.95 9.08 4.35
C ALA A 324 -9.02 7.96 4.26
N LEU A 325 -8.80 6.94 3.43
CA LEU A 325 -9.73 5.80 3.30
C LEU A 325 -9.78 4.96 4.57
N VAL A 326 -8.64 4.52 5.07
CA VAL A 326 -8.53 3.72 6.29
C VAL A 326 -9.00 4.52 7.50
N GLY A 327 -8.59 5.79 7.62
CA GLY A 327 -9.02 6.69 8.67
C GLY A 327 -10.53 6.88 8.68
N TYR A 328 -11.17 7.08 7.51
CA TYR A 328 -12.63 7.15 7.40
C TYR A 328 -13.31 5.85 7.88
N ILE A 329 -12.89 4.70 7.36
CA ILE A 329 -13.51 3.39 7.69
C ILE A 329 -13.41 3.14 9.19
N THR A 330 -12.22 3.29 9.76
CA THR A 330 -11.96 2.98 11.17
C THR A 330 -12.62 3.99 12.10
N SER A 331 -12.61 5.28 11.76
CA SER A 331 -13.29 6.32 12.57
C SER A 331 -14.80 6.12 12.64
N GLN A 332 -15.46 5.86 11.49
CA GLN A 332 -16.89 5.56 11.46
C GLN A 332 -17.21 4.33 12.31
N ALA A 333 -16.44 3.25 12.16
CA ALA A 333 -16.64 2.02 12.91
C ALA A 333 -16.52 2.23 14.43
N ASN A 334 -15.50 2.96 14.89
CA ASN A 334 -15.31 3.27 16.32
C ASN A 334 -16.42 4.16 16.89
N GLN A 335 -17.09 4.95 16.06
CA GLN A 335 -18.24 5.78 16.46
C GLN A 335 -19.57 5.01 16.41
N GLY A 336 -19.56 3.73 16.01
CA GLY A 336 -20.78 2.94 15.80
C GLY A 336 -21.58 3.37 14.57
N GLU A 337 -20.98 4.17 13.68
CA GLU A 337 -21.61 4.72 12.49
C GLU A 337 -21.47 3.78 11.29
N GLN A 338 -22.36 3.93 10.31
CA GLN A 338 -22.26 3.17 9.07
C GLN A 338 -21.08 3.65 8.22
N VAL A 339 -20.33 2.70 7.65
CA VAL A 339 -19.29 2.97 6.67
C VAL A 339 -19.92 2.96 5.28
N LYS A 340 -20.00 4.11 4.63
CA LYS A 340 -20.57 4.24 3.28
C LYS A 340 -19.48 4.30 2.23
N LEU A 341 -19.48 3.37 1.29
CA LEU A 341 -18.48 3.27 0.24
C LEU A 341 -19.12 3.14 -1.14
N TYR A 342 -18.38 3.57 -2.16
CA TYR A 342 -18.84 3.63 -3.54
C TYR A 342 -18.05 2.67 -4.42
N PHE A 343 -18.76 1.87 -5.19
CA PHE A 343 -18.27 0.93 -6.20
C PHE A 343 -18.88 1.28 -7.56
N ALA A 344 -18.36 0.68 -8.63
CA ALA A 344 -18.80 0.96 -9.98
C ALA A 344 -18.90 -0.32 -10.82
N ARG A 345 -20.05 -0.99 -10.79
CA ARG A 345 -20.19 -2.36 -11.31
C ARG A 345 -20.95 -2.38 -12.63
N LYS A 346 -20.65 -3.34 -13.52
CA LYS A 346 -21.51 -3.61 -14.69
C LYS A 346 -22.92 -4.03 -14.23
N LYS A 347 -23.92 -3.71 -15.06
CA LYS A 347 -25.32 -4.09 -14.82
C LYS A 347 -25.44 -5.61 -14.60
N GLY A 348 -26.11 -6.03 -13.52
CA GLY A 348 -26.27 -7.44 -13.13
C GLY A 348 -25.13 -8.03 -12.30
N LYS A 349 -24.08 -7.25 -11.99
CA LYS A 349 -22.93 -7.66 -11.15
C LYS A 349 -22.76 -6.80 -9.89
N GLU A 350 -23.78 -6.02 -9.52
CA GLU A 350 -23.70 -4.99 -8.48
C GLU A 350 -23.57 -5.52 -7.05
N LYS A 351 -23.71 -6.82 -6.81
CA LYS A 351 -23.66 -7.43 -5.47
C LYS A 351 -22.49 -8.40 -5.25
N VAL A 352 -21.66 -8.63 -6.27
CA VAL A 352 -20.64 -9.68 -6.24
C VAL A 352 -19.36 -9.18 -5.58
N ASN A 353 -18.80 -9.95 -4.65
CA ASN A 353 -17.49 -9.73 -4.02
C ASN A 353 -17.29 -8.28 -3.54
N ILE A 354 -18.24 -7.79 -2.74
CA ILE A 354 -18.20 -6.46 -2.14
C ILE A 354 -17.71 -6.58 -0.69
N LYS A 355 -16.69 -5.79 -0.35
CA LYS A 355 -16.14 -5.69 1.00
C LYS A 355 -15.60 -4.28 1.26
N PRO A 356 -15.51 -3.82 2.51
CA PRO A 356 -14.96 -2.51 2.84
C PRO A 356 -13.42 -2.52 2.79
N TYR A 357 -12.86 -2.42 1.59
CA TYR A 357 -11.41 -2.38 1.33
C TYR A 357 -10.68 -3.64 1.86
N TYR A 358 -9.73 -3.52 2.79
CA TYR A 358 -9.07 -4.69 3.39
C TYR A 358 -9.93 -5.38 4.45
N TYR A 359 -10.91 -4.68 5.03
CA TYR A 359 -11.71 -5.16 6.16
C TYR A 359 -12.89 -6.04 5.75
N THR A 360 -13.52 -6.62 6.74
CA THR A 360 -14.82 -7.30 6.65
C THR A 360 -15.92 -6.44 7.28
N GLY A 361 -17.18 -6.75 7.00
CA GLY A 361 -18.32 -6.04 7.58
C GLY A 361 -19.64 -6.51 6.97
N ASP A 362 -20.72 -6.30 7.72
CA ASP A 362 -22.07 -6.66 7.31
C ASP A 362 -22.64 -5.58 6.39
N ILE A 363 -23.20 -6.00 5.25
CA ILE A 363 -23.87 -5.08 4.33
C ILE A 363 -25.28 -4.80 4.85
N VAL A 364 -25.54 -3.54 5.20
CA VAL A 364 -26.87 -3.08 5.65
C VAL A 364 -27.70 -2.60 4.48
N GLU A 365 -27.08 -1.94 3.50
CA GLU A 365 -27.78 -1.34 2.38
C GLU A 365 -26.94 -1.38 1.10
N ILE A 366 -27.59 -1.66 -0.04
CA ILE A 366 -27.01 -1.51 -1.38
C ILE A 366 -27.96 -0.70 -2.25
N ASN A 367 -27.55 0.52 -2.60
CA ASN A 367 -28.23 1.37 -3.57
C ASN A 367 -27.49 1.35 -4.91
N ARG A 368 -28.22 1.26 -6.01
CA ARG A 368 -27.66 1.25 -7.36
C ARG A 368 -28.35 2.28 -8.24
N SER A 369 -27.56 3.03 -8.99
CA SER A 369 -28.03 3.96 -10.01
C SER A 369 -27.16 3.86 -11.25
N PRO A 370 -27.65 4.23 -12.44
CA PRO A 370 -26.77 4.48 -13.58
C PRO A 370 -25.62 5.41 -13.18
N MET A 371 -24.43 5.20 -13.75
CA MET A 371 -23.30 6.10 -13.53
C MET A 371 -23.65 7.49 -14.12
N PRO A 372 -23.51 8.58 -13.35
CA PRO A 372 -23.76 9.91 -13.91
C PRO A 372 -22.78 10.23 -15.03
N SER A 373 -23.28 10.91 -16.07
CA SER A 373 -22.48 11.37 -17.20
C SER A 373 -21.40 12.36 -16.76
N ILE A 374 -20.22 12.27 -17.38
CA ILE A 374 -19.14 13.23 -17.22
C ILE A 374 -19.15 14.14 -18.45
N THR A 375 -19.12 15.45 -18.23
CA THR A 375 -19.17 16.46 -19.30
C THR A 375 -17.80 16.80 -19.89
N ASP A 376 -16.71 16.37 -19.25
CA ASP A 376 -15.34 16.56 -19.72
C ASP A 376 -15.00 15.53 -20.80
N SER A 377 -14.94 15.98 -22.06
CA SER A 377 -14.66 15.13 -23.22
C SER A 377 -13.23 14.58 -23.28
N ASN A 378 -12.31 15.07 -22.45
CA ASN A 378 -10.95 14.54 -22.36
C ASN A 378 -10.85 13.30 -21.47
N LEU A 379 -11.93 12.98 -20.75
CA LEU A 379 -11.98 11.88 -19.81
C LEU A 379 -12.71 10.67 -20.43
N PRO A 380 -12.21 9.44 -20.20
CA PRO A 380 -12.83 8.25 -20.76
C PRO A 380 -14.23 8.02 -20.18
N SER A 381 -15.16 7.58 -21.03
CA SER A 381 -16.50 7.25 -20.59
C SER A 381 -16.51 6.06 -19.63
N ILE A 382 -17.40 6.15 -18.63
CA ILE A 382 -17.71 5.11 -17.64
C ILE A 382 -19.23 4.87 -17.55
N SER A 383 -19.99 5.33 -18.56
CA SER A 383 -21.46 5.26 -18.58
C SER A 383 -22.01 3.84 -18.67
N ASN A 384 -21.17 2.87 -19.05
CA ASN A 384 -21.50 1.44 -19.06
C ASN A 384 -21.51 0.80 -17.66
N LEU A 385 -21.12 1.53 -16.62
CA LEU A 385 -21.15 1.09 -15.23
C LEU A 385 -22.37 1.65 -14.49
N ASN A 386 -22.75 0.98 -13.41
CA ASN A 386 -23.67 1.47 -12.41
C ASN A 386 -22.86 1.94 -11.19
N ARG A 387 -23.22 3.11 -10.65
CA ARG A 387 -22.76 3.52 -9.32
C ARG A 387 -23.46 2.66 -8.29
N VAL A 388 -22.68 2.02 -7.42
CA VAL A 388 -23.17 1.18 -6.34
C VAL A 388 -22.72 1.78 -5.03
N ILE A 389 -23.65 2.16 -4.17
CA ILE A 389 -23.42 2.71 -2.84
C ILE A 389 -23.71 1.60 -1.85
N VAL A 390 -22.72 1.24 -1.02
CA VAL A 390 -22.86 0.20 -0.02
C VAL A 390 -22.59 0.77 1.35
N SER A 391 -23.53 0.54 2.27
CA SER A 391 -23.38 0.87 3.69
C SER A 391 -23.05 -0.39 4.47
N PHE A 392 -21.99 -0.32 5.28
CA PHE A 392 -21.51 -1.43 6.10
C PHE A 392 -21.60 -1.10 7.59
N THR A 393 -21.77 -2.13 8.41
CA THR A 393 -21.64 -2.09 9.88
C THR A 393 -20.78 -3.25 10.37
N GLY A 394 -20.38 -3.23 11.64
CA GLY A 394 -19.64 -4.35 12.23
C GLY A 394 -18.29 -4.58 11.56
N ILE A 395 -17.57 -3.50 11.24
CA ILE A 395 -16.28 -3.56 10.55
C ILE A 395 -15.24 -4.27 11.42
N LYS A 396 -14.50 -5.22 10.85
CA LYS A 396 -13.42 -5.99 11.50
C LYS A 396 -12.25 -6.25 10.57
#